data_AF-A0A9P6RYH4-F1
#
_entry.id   AF-A0A9P6RYH4-F1
#
_cell.length_a   1.000
_cell.length_b   1.000
_cell.length_c   1.000
_cell.angle_alpha   90.00
_cell.angle_beta   90.00
_cell.angle_gamma   90.00
#
_symmetry.space_group_name_H-M   'P 1'
#
loop_
_entity.id
_entity.type
_entity.pdbx_description
1 polymer ?
#
loop_
_entity_poly.entity_id
_entity_poly.type
_entity_poly.pdbx_seq_one_letter_code
_entity_poly.pdbx_strand_id
1 'polypeptide(L)'
;LDEPIGAEEGGRDDEYYGVLDSFLRPKWSWDWHLPELRMLDLTSEFAYRFEFKMPHGCPNLEILRLHMRTTEGLHTRVVSESHLFVSGVGGLPERSVSPKLKKLYMNACWVIHDPSVLSQFLSGMFPKLERLVARGWDGGTVGSFVKAIRTTAGHTRMVRKDLVGSSEEEAVELGCHVVHMLA
;
A
#
# COMPACT_ATOMS: atom_id res chain seq x y z
N LEU A 1 -36.87 20.18 -59.44
CA LEU A 1 -36.59 19.21 -60.51
C LEU A 1 -35.14 18.79 -60.35
N ASP A 2 -34.75 17.71 -59.70
CA ASP A 2 -35.39 16.65 -58.92
C ASP A 2 -34.26 16.01 -58.11
N GLU A 3 -34.53 15.64 -56.85
CA GLU A 3 -33.74 14.61 -56.16
C GLU A 3 -34.19 13.21 -56.63
N PRO A 4 -33.33 12.19 -56.52
CA PRO A 4 -33.62 11.13 -55.56
C PRO A 4 -32.37 10.69 -54.77
N ILE A 5 -32.44 10.56 -53.44
CA ILE A 5 -32.86 9.38 -52.66
C ILE A 5 -32.08 8.10 -53.03
N GLY A 6 -31.14 7.73 -52.15
CA GLY A 6 -30.45 6.44 -52.12
C GLY A 6 -30.03 6.12 -50.69
N ALA A 7 -30.99 5.75 -49.86
CA ALA A 7 -30.79 5.23 -48.51
C ALA A 7 -30.39 3.76 -48.59
N GLU A 8 -29.21 3.40 -48.08
CA GLU A 8 -28.91 2.02 -47.70
C GLU A 8 -28.72 1.95 -46.19
N GLU A 9 -29.83 1.63 -45.51
CA GLU A 9 -29.87 1.14 -44.14
C GLU A 9 -29.30 -0.30 -44.12
N GLY A 10 -28.00 -0.42 -43.89
CA GLY A 10 -27.31 -1.69 -43.68
C GLY A 10 -27.44 -2.17 -42.23
N GLY A 11 -28.45 -3.02 -42.02
CA GLY A 11 -28.61 -4.07 -41.00
C GLY A 11 -27.73 -4.09 -39.74
N ARG A 12 -28.42 -3.96 -38.61
CA ARG A 12 -27.99 -4.36 -37.26
C ARG A 12 -27.52 -5.81 -37.21
N ASP A 13 -26.30 -6.02 -36.73
CA ASP A 13 -25.87 -7.19 -35.95
C ASP A 13 -25.22 -6.69 -34.65
N ASP A 14 -25.93 -5.79 -33.96
CA ASP A 14 -25.74 -5.58 -32.52
C ASP A 14 -26.46 -6.71 -31.78
N GLU A 15 -25.93 -7.09 -30.62
CA GLU A 15 -26.52 -8.05 -29.66
C GLU A 15 -26.13 -9.54 -29.80
N TYR A 16 -24.83 -9.85 -29.80
CA TYR A 16 -24.39 -11.13 -29.24
C TYR A 16 -23.02 -11.10 -28.55
N TYR A 17 -22.72 -10.04 -27.80
CA TYR A 17 -21.82 -10.14 -26.65
C TYR A 17 -22.65 -10.16 -25.38
N GLY A 18 -23.57 -11.13 -25.33
CA GLY A 18 -24.14 -11.56 -24.08
C GLY A 18 -22.98 -11.92 -23.16
N VAL A 19 -22.82 -11.13 -22.11
CA VAL A 19 -22.83 -11.63 -20.74
C VAL A 19 -22.19 -13.02 -20.62
N LEU A 20 -20.94 -13.15 -21.07
CA LEU A 20 -19.95 -13.89 -20.30
C LEU A 20 -19.74 -13.00 -19.10
N ASP A 21 -20.75 -13.01 -18.23
CA ASP A 21 -20.60 -13.70 -16.97
C ASP A 21 -19.35 -13.09 -16.39
N SER A 22 -19.58 -11.88 -15.87
CA SER A 22 -18.72 -11.21 -14.94
C SER A 22 -18.26 -12.27 -13.96
N PHE A 23 -17.19 -12.99 -14.34
CA PHE A 23 -16.66 -14.15 -13.66
C PHE A 23 -16.61 -13.69 -12.24
N LEU A 24 -17.51 -14.23 -11.41
CA LEU A 24 -17.84 -13.67 -10.10
C LEU A 24 -16.54 -13.61 -9.33
N ARG A 25 -15.82 -12.49 -9.45
CA ARG A 25 -14.50 -12.37 -8.87
C ARG A 25 -14.80 -12.46 -7.40
N PRO A 26 -14.16 -13.40 -6.69
CA PRO A 26 -14.39 -13.55 -5.28
C PRO A 26 -14.40 -12.16 -4.65
N LYS A 27 -15.53 -11.77 -4.08
CA LYS A 27 -15.62 -10.50 -3.38
C LYS A 27 -14.81 -10.71 -2.13
N TRP A 28 -13.55 -10.33 -2.19
CA TRP A 28 -12.65 -10.38 -1.05
C TRP A 28 -13.26 -9.50 0.03
N SER A 29 -13.83 -10.14 1.04
CA SER A 29 -14.18 -9.49 2.29
C SER A 29 -12.93 -9.50 3.16
N TRP A 30 -12.64 -8.32 3.69
CA TRP A 30 -11.43 -8.03 4.44
C TRP A 30 -11.70 -8.02 5.94
N ASP A 31 -12.77 -8.71 6.35
CA ASP A 31 -13.30 -8.94 7.69
C ASP A 31 -12.57 -10.11 8.38
N TRP A 32 -11.24 -10.11 8.30
CA TRP A 32 -10.44 -11.19 8.84
C TRP A 32 -10.49 -11.19 10.36
N HIS A 33 -10.69 -12.36 10.94
CA HIS A 33 -10.52 -12.59 12.37
C HIS A 33 -9.54 -13.74 12.56
N LEU A 34 -8.25 -13.40 12.51
CA LEU A 34 -7.15 -14.35 12.54
C LEU A 34 -6.25 -14.04 13.75
N PRO A 35 -6.74 -14.30 14.98
CA PRO A 35 -6.06 -13.88 16.21
C PRO A 35 -4.66 -14.49 16.34
N GLU A 36 -4.44 -15.69 15.81
CA GLU A 36 -3.16 -16.39 15.87
C GLU A 36 -2.23 -16.09 14.67
N LEU A 37 -2.65 -15.25 13.72
CA LEU A 37 -1.84 -14.94 12.55
C LEU A 37 -0.63 -14.09 12.96
N ARG A 38 0.57 -14.64 12.77
CA ARG A 38 1.84 -13.97 13.10
C ARG A 38 2.57 -13.42 11.88
N MET A 39 2.32 -14.00 10.71
CA MET A 39 2.97 -13.60 9.46
C MET A 39 1.95 -13.59 8.33
N LEU A 40 1.94 -12.50 7.57
CA LEU A 40 1.13 -12.33 6.37
C LEU A 40 2.02 -11.89 5.22
N ASP A 41 1.99 -12.65 4.12
CA ASP A 41 2.74 -12.37 2.90
C ASP A 41 1.76 -12.32 1.73
N LEU A 42 1.60 -11.14 1.14
CA LEU A 42 0.71 -10.89 0.01
C LEU A 42 1.52 -10.36 -1.17
N THR A 43 1.19 -10.88 -2.35
CA THR A 43 1.86 -10.53 -3.62
C THR A 43 0.85 -9.98 -4.63
N SER A 44 1.36 -9.25 -5.61
CA SER A 44 0.64 -8.80 -6.82
C SER A 44 -0.70 -8.11 -6.47
N GLU A 45 -1.82 -8.61 -6.99
CA GLU A 45 -3.12 -7.99 -6.79
C GLU A 45 -3.59 -7.99 -5.32
N PHE A 46 -3.19 -8.98 -4.52
CA PHE A 46 -3.59 -9.06 -3.11
C PHE A 46 -2.88 -7.99 -2.27
N ALA A 47 -1.59 -7.76 -2.56
CA ALA A 47 -0.86 -6.65 -1.96
C ALA A 47 -1.44 -5.30 -2.38
N TYR A 48 -1.81 -5.16 -3.66
CA TYR A 48 -2.42 -3.95 -4.19
C TYR A 48 -3.79 -3.65 -3.57
N ARG A 49 -4.57 -4.68 -3.23
CA ARG A 49 -5.89 -4.54 -2.60
C ARG A 49 -5.88 -4.53 -1.07
N PHE A 50 -4.73 -4.77 -0.42
CA PHE A 50 -4.61 -4.88 1.04
C PHE A 50 -5.03 -3.60 1.79
N GLU A 51 -6.09 -3.60 2.58
CA GLU A 51 -6.55 -2.42 3.33
C GLU A 51 -5.91 -2.37 4.74
N PHE A 52 -5.31 -1.23 5.11
CA PHE A 52 -4.60 -1.07 6.39
C PHE A 52 -5.47 -1.10 7.66
N LYS A 53 -6.79 -1.29 7.51
CA LYS A 53 -7.68 -1.65 8.62
C LYS A 53 -7.67 -3.13 9.00
N MET A 54 -7.18 -4.01 8.12
CA MET A 54 -7.13 -5.46 8.38
C MET A 54 -6.32 -5.89 9.60
N PRO A 55 -5.18 -5.25 9.93
CA PRO A 55 -4.40 -5.65 11.10
C PRO A 55 -5.19 -5.63 12.41
N HIS A 56 -6.30 -4.87 12.48
CA HIS A 56 -7.22 -4.90 13.62
C HIS A 56 -7.71 -6.33 13.94
N GLY A 57 -7.99 -7.13 12.91
CA GLY A 57 -8.42 -8.52 13.06
C GLY A 57 -7.30 -9.53 13.31
N CYS A 58 -6.04 -9.07 13.30
CA CYS A 58 -4.83 -9.89 13.43
C CYS A 58 -3.91 -9.32 14.53
N PRO A 59 -4.35 -9.29 15.81
CA PRO A 59 -3.64 -8.65 16.91
C PRO A 59 -2.23 -9.21 17.17
N ASN A 60 -1.96 -10.45 16.76
CA ASN A 60 -0.66 -11.10 16.91
C ASN A 60 0.24 -10.99 15.67
N LEU A 61 -0.12 -10.19 14.67
CA LEU A 61 0.67 -10.05 13.45
C LEU A 61 2.02 -9.37 13.77
N GLU A 62 3.11 -10.09 13.49
CA GLU A 62 4.48 -9.64 13.73
C GLU A 62 5.19 -9.25 12.42
N ILE A 63 4.84 -9.89 11.32
CA ILE A 63 5.47 -9.72 10.01
C ILE A 63 4.42 -9.48 8.95
N LEU A 64 4.50 -8.34 8.26
CA LEU A 64 3.65 -8.01 7.12
C LEU A 64 4.52 -7.75 5.89
N ARG A 65 4.24 -8.50 4.82
CA ARG A 65 4.89 -8.35 3.52
C ARG A 65 3.84 -8.06 2.46
N LEU A 66 4.01 -6.92 1.80
CA LEU A 66 3.19 -6.44 0.71
C LEU A 66 4.09 -6.22 -0.50
N HIS A 67 3.92 -7.05 -1.52
CA HIS A 67 4.75 -7.05 -2.71
C HIS A 67 3.91 -6.81 -3.96
N MET A 68 3.68 -5.54 -4.32
CA MET A 68 2.93 -5.18 -5.54
C MET A 68 3.87 -5.21 -6.76
N ARG A 69 4.50 -6.36 -7.03
CA ARG A 69 5.25 -6.52 -8.28
C ARG A 69 4.24 -6.61 -9.41
N THR A 70 4.22 -5.57 -10.24
CA THR A 70 3.48 -5.54 -11.49
C THR A 70 4.51 -5.37 -12.60
N THR A 71 4.31 -6.07 -13.71
CA THR A 71 5.24 -6.08 -14.86
C THR A 71 5.44 -4.70 -15.46
N GLU A 72 4.45 -3.82 -15.32
CA GLU A 72 4.41 -2.53 -16.00
C GLU A 72 4.72 -1.35 -15.05
N GLY A 73 4.82 -1.56 -13.74
CA GLY A 73 5.08 -0.49 -12.77
C GLY A 73 3.96 0.57 -12.66
N LEU A 74 2.85 0.39 -13.37
CA LEU A 74 1.76 1.36 -13.49
C LEU A 74 0.86 1.44 -12.24
N HIS A 75 0.98 0.47 -11.33
CA HIS A 75 0.10 0.41 -10.16
C HIS A 75 0.66 1.19 -8.99
N THR A 76 0.29 2.46 -8.93
CA THR A 76 0.54 3.33 -7.79
C THR A 76 -0.56 3.20 -6.76
N ARG A 77 -0.19 3.17 -5.48
CA ARG A 77 -1.12 3.11 -4.37
C ARG A 77 -0.87 4.20 -3.34
N VAL A 78 -1.84 5.08 -3.18
CA VAL A 78 -1.77 6.21 -2.25
C VAL A 78 -2.24 5.79 -0.87
N VAL A 79 -1.43 6.06 0.16
CA VAL A 79 -1.81 5.93 1.57
C VAL A 79 -2.22 7.30 2.09
N SER A 80 -3.53 7.51 2.20
CA SER A 80 -4.17 8.68 2.84
C SER A 80 -4.63 8.41 4.27
N GLU A 81 -5.04 9.47 4.99
CA GLU A 81 -5.60 9.39 6.36
C GLU A 81 -6.75 8.40 6.50
N SER A 82 -7.61 8.29 5.48
CA SER A 82 -8.74 7.35 5.48
C SER A 82 -8.33 5.88 5.68
N HIS A 83 -7.09 5.52 5.39
CA HIS A 83 -6.58 4.16 5.62
C HIS A 83 -6.09 3.93 7.06
N LEU A 84 -5.89 4.99 7.84
CA LEU A 84 -5.36 4.92 9.20
C LEU A 84 -6.45 4.63 10.24
N PHE A 85 -7.72 4.85 9.88
CA PHE A 85 -8.86 4.78 10.77
C PHE A 85 -9.89 3.76 10.29
N VAL A 86 -10.57 3.14 11.25
CA VAL A 86 -11.75 2.30 11.09
C VAL A 86 -12.94 2.97 11.75
N SER A 87 -14.15 2.63 11.30
CA SER A 87 -15.37 3.03 11.99
C SER A 87 -15.45 2.27 13.32
N GLY A 88 -15.25 2.98 14.43
CA GLY A 88 -15.36 2.44 15.77
C GLY A 88 -16.81 2.31 16.24
N VAL A 89 -16.97 1.70 17.41
CA VAL A 89 -18.28 1.60 18.09
C VAL A 89 -18.78 3.02 18.42
N GLY A 90 -20.00 3.35 17.97
CA GLY A 90 -20.56 4.70 18.12
C GLY A 90 -20.21 5.68 17.00
N GLY A 91 -19.63 5.20 15.89
CA GLY A 91 -19.35 6.00 14.70
C GLY A 91 -18.14 6.93 14.82
N LEU A 92 -17.43 6.89 15.95
CA LEU A 92 -16.18 7.60 16.12
C LEU A 92 -15.05 6.87 15.39
N PRO A 93 -14.15 7.59 14.70
CA PRO A 93 -13.01 6.98 14.04
C PRO A 93 -12.06 6.40 15.09
N GLU A 94 -11.84 5.09 15.01
CA GLU A 94 -10.85 4.37 15.83
C GLU A 94 -9.61 4.12 14.98
N ARG A 95 -8.43 4.30 15.55
CA ARG A 95 -7.18 4.10 14.79
C ARG A 95 -6.95 2.59 14.61
N SER A 96 -6.64 2.17 13.39
CA SER A 96 -6.15 0.81 13.15
C SER A 96 -4.74 0.68 13.73
N VAL A 97 -4.57 -0.16 14.75
CA VAL A 97 -3.27 -0.37 15.40
C VAL A 97 -2.90 -1.84 15.30
N SER A 98 -1.67 -2.13 14.86
CA SER A 98 -1.08 -3.47 14.87
C SER A 98 0.00 -3.53 15.95
N PRO A 99 -0.37 -3.79 17.23
CA PRO A 99 0.49 -3.52 18.38
C PRO A 99 1.72 -4.44 18.47
N LYS A 100 1.73 -5.55 17.72
CA LYS A 100 2.84 -6.52 17.69
C LYS A 100 3.63 -6.51 16.38
N LEU A 101 3.27 -5.66 15.41
CA LEU A 101 3.98 -5.65 14.13
C LEU A 101 5.40 -5.13 14.31
N LYS A 102 6.37 -5.97 13.97
CA LYS A 102 7.81 -5.68 14.10
C LYS A 102 8.47 -5.44 12.75
N LYS A 103 7.99 -6.12 11.71
CA LYS A 103 8.63 -6.09 10.39
C LYS A 103 7.60 -5.77 9.31
N LEU A 104 7.79 -4.65 8.63
CA LEU A 104 6.97 -4.19 7.52
C LEU A 104 7.81 -4.16 6.25
N TYR A 105 7.38 -4.92 5.25
CA TYR A 105 7.99 -4.93 3.93
C TYR A 105 6.95 -4.47 2.92
N MET A 106 7.18 -3.34 2.30
CA MET A 106 6.31 -2.75 1.30
C MET A 106 7.16 -2.44 0.07
N ASN A 107 7.02 -3.29 -0.94
CA ASN A 107 7.71 -3.14 -2.20
C ASN A 107 6.72 -2.65 -3.27
N ALA A 108 7.22 -1.78 -4.16
CA ALA A 108 6.55 -1.09 -5.28
C ALA A 108 6.03 0.33 -4.93
N CYS A 109 5.28 0.91 -5.88
CA CYS A 109 4.85 2.31 -5.94
C CYS A 109 3.80 2.68 -4.86
N TRP A 110 4.22 2.70 -3.60
CA TRP A 110 3.43 3.24 -2.50
C TRP A 110 3.68 4.74 -2.39
N VAL A 111 2.60 5.53 -2.31
CA VAL A 111 2.69 6.99 -2.27
C VAL A 111 2.14 7.54 -0.96
N ILE A 112 2.95 8.30 -0.23
CA ILE A 112 2.53 9.02 0.98
C ILE A 112 2.95 10.48 0.86
N HIS A 113 2.05 11.32 0.37
CA HIS A 113 2.36 12.73 0.09
C HIS A 113 2.53 13.58 1.34
N ASP A 114 1.69 13.35 2.36
CA ASP A 114 1.69 14.16 3.57
C ASP A 114 2.65 13.57 4.64
N PRO A 115 3.68 14.32 5.08
CA PRO A 115 4.55 13.91 6.18
C PRO A 115 3.80 13.59 7.48
N SER A 116 2.67 14.24 7.73
CA SER A 116 1.82 13.99 8.91
C SER A 116 1.21 12.59 8.84
N VAL A 117 0.69 12.20 7.67
CA VAL A 117 0.15 10.86 7.38
C VAL A 117 1.25 9.81 7.51
N LEU A 118 2.44 10.06 6.96
CA LEU A 118 3.58 9.16 7.12
C LEU A 118 3.94 8.92 8.59
N SER A 119 3.98 9.99 9.39
CA SER A 119 4.24 9.90 10.82
C SER A 119 3.17 9.08 11.54
N GLN A 120 1.89 9.36 11.30
CA GLN A 120 0.78 8.61 11.90
C GLN A 120 0.74 7.15 11.43
N PHE A 121 1.07 6.89 10.17
CA PHE A 121 1.14 5.55 9.60
C PHE A 121 2.23 4.72 10.29
N LEU A 122 3.46 5.23 10.40
CA LEU A 122 4.55 4.48 11.00
C LEU A 122 4.44 4.42 12.52
N SER A 123 4.34 5.56 13.20
CA SER A 123 4.36 5.62 14.66
C SER A 123 3.03 5.29 15.31
N GLY A 124 1.92 5.64 14.64
CA GLY A 124 0.58 5.45 15.17
C GLY A 124 0.04 4.04 14.95
N MET A 125 0.22 3.47 13.76
CA MET A 125 -0.31 2.13 13.46
C MET A 125 0.64 1.02 13.89
N PHE A 126 1.96 1.24 13.85
CA PHE A 126 2.97 0.21 14.09
C PHE A 126 3.94 0.61 15.22
N PRO A 127 3.45 0.75 16.47
CA PRO A 127 4.24 1.29 17.57
C PRO A 127 5.47 0.45 17.96
N LYS A 128 5.56 -0.81 17.50
CA LYS A 128 6.70 -1.71 17.76
C LYS A 128 7.51 -2.02 16.51
N LEU A 129 7.44 -1.16 15.49
CA LEU A 129 8.11 -1.40 14.22
C LEU A 129 9.64 -1.35 14.39
N GLU A 130 10.29 -2.50 14.22
CA GLU A 130 11.74 -2.66 14.34
C GLU A 130 12.43 -2.57 12.97
N ARG A 131 11.76 -3.02 11.91
CA ARG A 131 12.29 -3.08 10.55
C ARG A 131 11.28 -2.59 9.54
N LEU A 132 11.68 -1.60 8.74
CA LEU A 132 10.94 -1.08 7.61
C LEU A 132 11.73 -1.29 6.31
N VAL A 133 11.10 -1.92 5.33
CA VAL A 133 11.62 -2.00 3.95
C VAL A 133 10.59 -1.32 3.04
N ALA A 134 10.95 -0.15 2.52
CA ALA A 134 10.10 0.74 1.74
C ALA A 134 10.69 0.94 0.34
N ARG A 135 10.62 -0.10 -0.49
CA ARG A 135 11.25 -0.08 -1.83
C ARG A 135 10.28 0.44 -2.88
N GLY A 136 10.70 1.43 -3.65
CA GLY A 136 9.86 2.06 -4.67
C GLY A 136 8.78 2.97 -4.10
N TRP A 137 8.89 3.38 -2.84
CA TRP A 137 7.99 4.37 -2.27
C TRP A 137 8.27 5.74 -2.88
N ASP A 138 7.20 6.44 -3.19
CA ASP A 138 7.20 7.81 -3.67
C ASP A 138 6.41 8.71 -2.69
N GLY A 139 6.67 10.01 -2.72
CA GLY A 139 6.14 10.97 -1.75
C GLY A 139 6.99 11.07 -0.47
N GLY A 140 7.04 12.29 0.07
CA GLY A 140 7.80 12.64 1.27
C GLY A 140 9.31 12.79 1.02
N THR A 141 9.90 13.84 1.57
CA THR A 141 11.35 14.03 1.59
C THR A 141 12.02 12.98 2.49
N VAL A 142 13.31 12.69 2.25
CA VAL A 142 14.10 11.83 3.15
C VAL A 142 14.01 12.31 4.60
N GLY A 143 14.11 13.62 4.85
CA GLY A 143 13.95 14.21 6.18
C GLY A 143 12.58 13.93 6.82
N SER A 144 11.50 13.86 6.02
CA SER A 144 10.16 13.50 6.52
C SER A 144 10.10 12.04 7.02
N PHE A 145 10.76 11.12 6.30
CA PHE A 145 10.90 9.73 6.74
C PHE A 145 11.73 9.62 8.01
N VAL A 146 12.90 10.26 8.05
CA VAL A 146 13.77 10.28 9.22
C VAL A 146 13.02 10.80 10.44
N LYS A 147 12.26 11.90 10.28
CA LYS A 147 11.45 12.48 11.34
C LYS A 147 10.37 11.50 11.82
N ALA A 148 9.61 10.89 10.92
CA ALA A 148 8.57 9.91 11.25
C ALA A 148 9.14 8.68 11.99
N ILE A 149 10.28 8.16 11.54
CA ILE A 149 10.96 7.02 12.17
C ILE A 149 11.47 7.39 13.56
N ARG A 150 12.09 8.56 13.72
CA ARG A 150 12.56 9.06 15.03
C ARG A 150 11.40 9.22 16.02
N THR A 151 10.24 9.71 15.57
CA THR A 151 9.02 9.82 16.38
C THR A 151 8.47 8.46 16.81
N THR A 152 8.75 7.38 16.07
CA THR A 152 8.35 6.01 16.44
C THR A 152 9.14 5.47 17.64
N ALA A 153 10.09 6.25 18.19
CA ALA A 153 10.77 6.04 19.47
C ALA A 153 11.55 4.70 19.57
N GLY A 154 12.84 4.75 19.26
CA GLY A 154 13.90 3.84 19.74
C GLY A 154 13.93 2.40 19.21
N HIS A 155 12.83 1.87 18.66
CA HIS A 155 12.75 0.46 18.28
C HIS A 155 13.13 0.19 16.83
N THR A 156 12.96 1.15 15.93
CA THR A 156 13.29 0.97 14.52
C THR A 156 14.81 0.96 14.35
N ARG A 157 15.35 -0.23 14.09
CA ARG A 157 16.79 -0.47 13.94
C ARG A 157 17.24 -0.47 12.50
N MET A 158 16.33 -0.73 11.57
CA MET A 158 16.68 -0.88 10.17
C MET A 158 15.61 -0.30 9.26
N VAL A 159 16.03 0.67 8.47
CA VAL A 159 15.23 1.29 7.42
C VAL A 159 15.97 1.06 6.12
N ARG A 160 15.29 0.46 5.15
CA ARG A 160 15.80 0.36 3.78
C ARG A 160 14.81 1.03 2.86
N LYS A 161 15.20 2.19 2.33
CA LYS A 161 14.54 2.87 1.23
C LYS A 161 15.47 2.74 0.02
N ASP A 162 14.99 2.09 -1.04
CA ASP A 162 15.72 2.11 -2.30
C ASP A 162 15.38 3.47 -2.95
N LEU A 163 16.28 4.44 -2.80
CA LEU A 163 16.14 5.75 -3.40
C LEU A 163 16.64 5.68 -4.84
N VAL A 164 15.74 5.85 -5.81
CA VAL A 164 16.13 5.98 -7.21
C VAL A 164 16.65 7.41 -7.40
N GLY A 165 17.97 7.57 -7.45
CA GLY A 165 18.61 8.86 -7.79
C GLY A 165 18.90 9.81 -6.61
N SER A 166 18.88 9.36 -5.35
CA SER A 166 19.28 10.20 -4.22
C SER A 166 20.77 10.52 -4.22
N SER A 167 21.12 11.76 -3.88
CA SER A 167 22.51 12.17 -3.67
C SER A 167 23.13 11.47 -2.45
N GLU A 168 24.45 11.37 -2.42
CA GLU A 168 25.21 10.71 -1.35
C GLU A 168 24.96 11.34 0.04
N GLU A 169 24.66 12.63 0.09
CA GLU A 169 24.34 13.37 1.32
C GLU A 169 23.06 12.86 2.02
N GLU A 170 22.02 12.51 1.26
CA GLU A 170 20.76 11.99 1.80
C GLU A 170 20.93 10.61 2.45
N ALA A 171 21.86 9.81 1.94
CA ALA A 171 22.15 8.48 2.49
C ALA A 171 22.84 8.56 3.86
N VAL A 172 23.69 9.56 4.08
CA VAL A 172 24.37 9.82 5.36
C VAL A 172 23.37 10.27 6.43
N GLU A 173 22.43 11.15 6.08
CA GLU A 173 21.43 11.67 7.04
C GLU A 173 20.52 10.57 7.61
N LEU A 174 20.25 9.53 6.82
CA LEU A 174 19.43 8.39 7.23
C LEU A 174 20.10 7.47 8.26
N GLY A 175 21.40 7.63 8.53
CA GLY A 175 22.16 6.66 9.35
C GLY A 175 22.14 5.25 8.75
N CYS A 176 21.77 5.14 7.47
CA CYS A 176 21.82 3.90 6.73
C CYS A 176 23.29 3.60 6.48
N HIS A 177 23.83 2.53 7.09
CA HIS A 177 24.96 1.88 6.45
C HIS A 177 24.49 1.45 5.06
N VAL A 178 24.91 2.20 4.04
CA VAL A 178 24.71 1.83 2.64
C VAL A 178 25.56 0.58 2.44
N VAL A 179 24.98 -0.59 2.70
CA VAL A 179 25.56 -1.85 2.23
C VAL A 179 25.31 -1.85 0.73
N HIS A 180 26.27 -1.29 -0.02
CA HIS A 180 26.45 -1.62 -1.43
C HIS A 180 26.67 -3.13 -1.51
N MET A 181 25.60 -3.90 -1.71
CA MET A 181 25.76 -5.20 -2.36
C MET A 181 25.78 -4.92 -3.85
N LEU A 182 27.01 -4.79 -4.35
CA LEU A 182 27.34 -5.04 -5.74
C LEU A 182 26.71 -6.38 -6.15
N ALA A 183 25.93 -6.36 -7.23
CA ALA A 183 25.73 -7.52 -8.08
C ALA A 183 26.28 -7.13 -9.46
#